data_AF-A0A4C1X9N4-F1
#
_entry.id   AF-A0A4C1X9N4-F1
#
_cell.length_a   1.000
_cell.length_b   1.000
_cell.length_c   1.000
_cell.angle_alpha   90.00
_cell.angle_beta   90.00
_cell.angle_gamma   90.00
#
_symmetry.space_group_name_H-M   'P 1'
#
loop_
_entity.id
_entity.type
_entity.pdbx_description
1 polymer ?
#
loop_
_entity_poly.entity_id
_entity_poly.type
_entity_poly.pdbx_seq_one_letter_code
_entity_poly.pdbx_strand_id
1 'polypeptide(L)'
;MCGTIYPARVRSLGEFLTICHAALQLNAKLINSDQVSYHEALETNYFKLSDSLSGMLGQPLQDILVNGTLSTTVTGVQLDSSNA
;
A
#
# COMPACT_ATOMS: atom_id res chain seq x y z
N MET A 1 11.86 4.62 35.84
CA MET A 1 10.73 4.16 35.01
C MET A 1 11.29 3.88 33.62
N CYS A 2 11.48 2.62 33.24
CA CYS A 2 11.96 2.25 31.92
C CYS A 2 10.76 2.23 30.98
N GLY A 3 10.63 3.24 30.12
CA GLY A 3 9.58 3.32 29.12
C GLY A 3 9.81 2.30 28.02
N THR A 4 9.07 1.19 28.05
CA THR A 4 8.97 0.28 26.92
C THR A 4 8.26 1.00 25.78
N ILE A 5 9.01 1.42 24.77
CA ILE A 5 8.48 1.73 23.44
C ILE A 5 7.93 0.41 22.91
N TYR A 6 6.66 0.13 23.12
CA TYR A 6 6.00 -0.93 22.37
C TYR A 6 6.06 -0.54 20.89
N PRO A 7 6.59 -1.39 19.98
CA PRO A 7 6.39 -1.14 18.56
C PRO A 7 4.89 -1.03 18.34
N ALA A 8 4.45 0.02 17.62
CA ALA A 8 3.06 0.27 17.33
C ALA A 8 2.38 -1.04 16.91
N ARG A 9 1.53 -1.58 17.79
CA ARG A 9 0.88 -2.86 17.55
C ARG A 9 -0.10 -2.63 16.40
N VAL A 10 0.19 -3.20 15.25
CA VAL A 10 -0.75 -3.28 14.12
C VAL A 10 -1.94 -4.12 14.57
N ARG A 11 -3.13 -3.51 14.61
CA ARG A 11 -4.38 -4.11 15.08
C ARG A 11 -5.33 -4.47 13.95
N SER A 12 -5.15 -3.90 12.76
CA SER A 12 -5.94 -4.25 11.57
C SER A 12 -5.07 -4.32 10.31
N LEU A 13 -5.59 -5.02 9.31
CA LEU A 13 -5.00 -5.08 7.97
C LEU A 13 -4.96 -3.69 7.30
N GLY A 14 -5.93 -2.83 7.64
CA GLY A 14 -5.94 -1.43 7.23
C GLY A 14 -4.78 -0.61 7.78
N GLU A 15 -4.50 -0.78 9.08
CA GLU A 15 -3.35 -0.14 9.72
C GLU A 15 -2.03 -0.67 9.13
N PHE A 16 -1.95 -1.97 8.84
CA PHE A 16 -0.80 -2.56 8.17
C PHE A 16 -0.53 -1.91 6.81
N LEU A 17 -1.54 -1.87 5.93
CA LEU A 17 -1.41 -1.27 4.60
C LEU A 17 -1.05 0.22 4.69
N THR A 18 -1.66 0.95 5.63
CA THR A 18 -1.34 2.36 5.87
C THR A 18 0.13 2.56 6.25
N ILE A 19 0.66 1.73 7.14
CA ILE A 19 2.07 1.77 7.55
C ILE A 19 2.99 1.41 6.37
N CYS A 20 2.67 0.39 5.59
CA CYS A 20 3.44 0.01 4.40
C CYS A 20 3.48 1.13 3.37
N HIS A 21 2.36 1.81 3.12
CA HIS A 21 2.32 2.94 2.21
C HIS A 21 3.20 4.11 2.69
N ALA A 22 3.10 4.45 3.98
CA ALA A 22 3.95 5.50 4.56
C ALA A 22 5.45 5.14 4.48
N ALA A 23 5.80 3.87 4.72
CA ALA A 23 7.16 3.38 4.59
C ALA A 23 7.67 3.45 3.14
N LEU A 24 6.84 3.11 2.15
CA LEU A 24 7.16 3.28 0.73
C LEU A 24 7.45 4.74 0.38
N GLN A 25 6.56 5.65 0.78
CA GLN A 25 6.75 7.09 0.54
C GLN A 25 8.02 7.64 1.18
N LEU A 26 8.39 7.15 2.37
CA LEU A 26 9.66 7.50 3.00
C LEU A 26 10.84 6.89 2.25
N ASN A 27 10.74 5.64 1.83
CA ASN A 27 11.79 4.95 1.09
C ASN A 27 12.11 5.68 -0.23
N ALA A 28 11.08 6.15 -0.95
CA ALA A 28 11.23 6.93 -2.19
C ALA A 28 12.10 8.20 -2.02
N LYS A 29 12.13 8.78 -0.81
CA LYS A 29 12.94 9.96 -0.48
C LYS A 29 14.38 9.63 -0.06
N LEU A 30 14.64 8.37 0.28
CA LEU A 30 15.91 7.91 0.87
C LEU A 30 16.73 7.03 -0.09
N ILE A 31 16.11 6.49 -1.14
CA ILE A 31 16.80 5.60 -2.08
C ILE A 31 17.89 6.33 -2.87
N ASN A 32 18.94 5.58 -3.20
CA ASN A 32 19.94 5.98 -4.17
C ASN A 32 19.54 5.55 -5.59
N SER A 33 20.24 6.07 -6.61
CA SER A 33 19.94 5.79 -8.02
C SER A 33 19.99 4.30 -8.40
N ASP A 34 20.84 3.52 -7.73
CA ASP A 34 20.96 2.08 -7.93
C ASP A 34 19.81 1.27 -7.32
N GLN A 35 18.96 1.89 -6.50
CA GLN A 35 17.84 1.25 -5.81
C GLN A 35 16.47 1.53 -6.45
N VAL A 36 16.41 2.29 -7.55
CA VAL A 36 15.14 2.67 -8.21
C VAL A 36 14.33 1.44 -8.63
N SER A 37 14.92 0.48 -9.33
CA SER A 37 14.21 -0.73 -9.76
C SER A 37 13.73 -1.58 -8.58
N TYR A 38 14.49 -1.59 -7.49
CA TYR A 38 14.06 -2.24 -6.25
C TYR A 38 12.85 -1.53 -5.64
N HIS A 39 12.84 -0.20 -5.63
CA HIS A 39 11.71 0.60 -5.14
C HIS A 39 10.44 0.36 -5.97
N GLU A 40 10.53 0.36 -7.30
CA GLU A 40 9.41 0.07 -8.20
C GLU A 40 8.81 -1.33 -7.97
N ALA A 41 9.67 -2.31 -7.68
CA ALA A 41 9.23 -3.65 -7.32
C ALA A 41 8.47 -3.67 -5.99
N LEU A 42 8.91 -2.89 -4.99
CA LEU A 42 8.20 -2.74 -3.71
C LEU A 42 6.82 -2.09 -3.89
N GLU A 43 6.72 -1.03 -4.71
CA GLU A 43 5.44 -0.38 -5.02
C GLU A 43 4.49 -1.35 -5.71
N THR A 44 4.98 -2.06 -6.74
CA THR A 44 4.19 -3.08 -7.47
C THR A 44 3.65 -4.15 -6.52
N ASN A 45 4.49 -4.63 -5.60
CA ASN A 45 4.10 -5.66 -4.63
C ASN A 45 3.07 -5.14 -3.63
N TYR A 46 3.20 -3.89 -3.19
CA TYR A 46 2.23 -3.25 -2.30
C TYR A 46 0.84 -3.13 -2.96
N PHE A 47 0.78 -2.71 -4.23
CA PHE A 47 -0.50 -2.62 -4.94
C PHE A 47 -1.14 -4.00 -5.14
N LYS A 48 -0.37 -5.01 -5.54
CA LYS A 48 -0.88 -6.40 -5.69
C LYS A 48 -1.40 -6.96 -4.37
N LEU A 49 -0.68 -6.73 -3.27
CA LEU A 49 -1.10 -7.15 -1.94
C LEU A 49 -2.41 -6.46 -1.53
N SER A 50 -2.48 -5.15 -1.72
CA SER A 50 -3.65 -4.34 -1.35
C SER A 50 -4.89 -4.76 -2.13
N ASP A 51 -4.75 -5.00 -3.44
CA ASP A 51 -5.82 -5.47 -4.32
C ASP A 51 -6.30 -6.87 -3.93
N SER A 52 -5.36 -7.81 -3.73
CA SER A 52 -5.68 -9.18 -3.30
C SER A 52 -6.44 -9.17 -1.96
N LEU A 53 -6.03 -8.32 -1.02
CA LEU A 53 -6.66 -8.21 0.28
C LEU A 53 -8.05 -7.61 0.21
N SER A 54 -8.24 -6.57 -0.62
CA SER A 54 -9.56 -6.00 -0.92
C SER A 54 -10.51 -7.07 -1.47
N GLY A 55 -10.04 -7.87 -2.43
CA GLY A 55 -10.80 -8.98 -2.99
C GLY A 55 -11.17 -10.06 -1.96
N MET A 56 -10.23 -10.45 -1.09
CA MET A 56 -10.48 -11.44 -0.03
C MET A 56 -11.46 -10.96 1.04
N LEU A 57 -11.43 -9.67 1.36
CA LEU A 57 -12.31 -9.08 2.38
C LEU A 57 -13.68 -8.69 1.82
N GLY A 58 -13.84 -8.65 0.49
CA GLY A 58 -15.07 -8.17 -0.15
C GLY A 58 -15.39 -6.70 0.15
N GLN A 59 -14.38 -5.95 0.62
CA GLN A 59 -14.47 -4.54 0.95
C GLN A 59 -13.53 -3.76 0.04
N PRO A 60 -13.97 -2.61 -0.49
CA PRO A 60 -13.10 -1.83 -1.34
C PRO A 60 -11.96 -1.23 -0.51
N LEU A 61 -10.79 -1.08 -1.14
CA LEU A 61 -9.55 -0.73 -0.45
C LEU A 61 -9.63 0.59 0.35
N GLN A 62 -10.39 1.57 -0.14
CA GLN A 62 -10.62 2.83 0.57
C GLN A 62 -11.30 2.66 1.94
N ASP A 63 -12.12 1.62 2.10
CA ASP A 63 -12.84 1.32 3.34
C ASP A 63 -11.96 0.50 4.30
N ILE A 64 -10.91 -0.14 3.77
CA ILE A 64 -9.91 -0.88 4.54
C ILE A 64 -8.86 0.10 5.10
N LEU A 65 -8.51 1.16 4.38
CA LEU A 65 -7.46 2.11 4.79
C LEU A 65 -7.97 3.07 5.88
N VAL A 66 -7.29 3.07 7.04
CA VAL A 66 -7.75 3.77 8.26
C VAL A 66 -7.78 5.30 8.15
N ASN A 67 -7.12 5.90 7.16
CA ASN A 67 -7.12 7.36 6.94
C ASN A 67 -7.40 7.79 5.49
N GLY A 68 -8.02 6.92 4.67
CA GLY A 68 -8.67 7.32 3.42
C GLY A 68 -7.84 8.24 2.50
N THR A 69 -6.69 7.80 2.01
CA THR A 69 -6.20 8.28 0.70
C THR A 69 -5.21 7.27 0.13
N LEU A 70 -5.72 6.33 -0.68
CA LEU A 70 -4.94 5.81 -1.80
C LEU A 70 -5.52 6.50 -3.02
N SER A 71 -4.89 7.59 -3.46
CA SER A 71 -5.20 8.13 -4.78
C SER A 71 -4.61 7.14 -5.78
N THR A 72 -5.41 6.15 -6.16
CA THR A 72 -5.08 5.19 -7.22
C THR A 72 -5.18 5.93 -8.55
N THR A 73 -4.21 6.81 -8.83
CA THR A 73 -3.96 7.21 -10.21
C THR A 73 -3.13 6.08 -10.84
N VAL A 74 -3.78 4.95 -11.10
CA VAL A 74 -3.26 3.97 -12.06
C VAL A 74 -3.39 4.64 -13.42
N THR A 75 -2.37 5.41 -13.81
CA THR A 75 -2.19 5.80 -15.21
C THR A 75 -1.94 4.52 -16.01
N GLY A 76 -2.98 4.03 -16.70
CA GLY A 76 -2.76 3.29 -17.95
C GLY A 76 -3.17 1.82 -18.03
N VAL A 77 -4.20 1.35 -17.32
CA VAL A 77 -4.88 0.10 -17.73
C VAL A 77 -6.36 0.39 -17.98
N GLN A 78 -6.66 0.75 -19.24
CA GLN A 78 -8.01 0.74 -19.78
C GLN A 78 -8.44 -0.71 -19.97
N LEU A 79 -9.24 -1.22 -19.03
CA LEU A 79 -9.99 -2.46 -19.22
C LEU A 79 -11.24 -2.12 -20.03
N ASP A 80 -11.09 -2.13 -21.36
CA ASP A 80 -12.22 -2.16 -22.28
C ASP A 80 -12.99 -3.47 -22.05
N SER A 81 -14.08 -3.39 -21.30
CA SER A 81 -15.06 -4.47 -21.28
C SER A 81 -15.94 -4.32 -22.52
N SER A 82 -15.49 -4.91 -23.64
CA SER A 82 -16.36 -5.16 -24.79
C SER A 82 -17.48 -6.11 -24.36
N ASN A 83 -18.71 -5.62 -24.45
CA ASN A 83 -19.92 -6.41 -24.38
C ASN A 83 -20.46 -6.63 -25.79
N ALA A 84 -20.15 -7.79 -26.37
CA ALA A 84 -20.88 -8.43 -27.46
C ALA A 84 -20.65 -9.94 -27.41
#